data_AF-E2SPN2-F1
#
_entry.id   AF-E2SPN2-F1
#
_cell.length_a   1.000
_cell.length_b   1.000
_cell.length_c   1.000
_cell.angle_alpha   90.00
_cell.angle_beta   90.00
_cell.angle_gamma   90.00
#
_symmetry.space_group_name_H-M   'P 1'
#
loop_
_entity.id
_entity.type
_entity.pdbx_description
1 polymer ?
#
loop_
_entity_poly.entity_id
_entity_poly.type
_entity_poly.pdbx_seq_one_letter_code
_entity_poly.pdbx_strand_id
1 'polypeptide(L)'
;MKEQNIIKMKIVTSVLFSLISIALIIIGFTEEYRSSSLFSGGLGGLAVSLWMLRSVWTIRNSQVKREELIISETDERNIHIYRRSAALAFIASIISTFTASILAALFHKNTISTCLVILLGIQILSYFIFRMFIARKL
;
A
#
# COMPACT_ATOMS: atom_id res chain seq x y z
N MET A 1 -22.31 13.11 6.98
CA MET A 1 -20.95 13.18 7.59
C MET A 1 -20.09 11.93 7.35
N LYS A 2 -20.63 10.70 7.46
CA LYS A 2 -19.84 9.46 7.25
C LYS A 2 -19.29 9.31 5.82
N GLU A 3 -20.08 9.58 4.79
CA GLU A 3 -19.68 9.47 3.38
C GLU A 3 -18.48 10.35 3.00
N GLN A 4 -18.52 11.64 3.36
CA GLN A 4 -17.43 12.58 3.07
C GLN A 4 -16.12 12.16 3.76
N ASN A 5 -16.20 11.57 4.97
CA ASN A 5 -15.01 11.09 5.68
C ASN A 5 -14.38 9.87 5.00
N ILE A 6 -15.20 8.94 4.48
CA ILE A 6 -14.70 7.76 3.73
C ILE A 6 -13.97 8.20 2.46
N ILE A 7 -14.54 9.13 1.70
CA ILE A 7 -13.93 9.66 0.48
C ILE A 7 -12.63 10.40 0.82
N LYS A 8 -12.63 11.28 1.83
CA LYS A 8 -11.42 11.99 2.29
C LYS A 8 -10.31 11.01 2.68
N MET A 9 -10.61 9.95 3.41
CA MET A 9 -9.62 8.97 3.84
C MET A 9 -9.00 8.21 2.64
N LYS A 10 -9.79 7.87 1.61
CA LYS A 10 -9.26 7.26 0.38
C LYS A 10 -8.36 8.23 -0.41
N ILE A 11 -8.71 9.52 -0.47
CA ILE A 11 -7.87 10.56 -1.07
C ILE A 11 -6.54 10.68 -0.32
N VAL A 12 -6.58 10.83 1.02
CA VAL A 12 -5.37 10.93 1.85
C VAL A 12 -4.47 9.72 1.67
N THR A 13 -5.04 8.51 1.66
CA THR A 13 -4.27 7.28 1.44
C THR A 13 -3.60 7.28 0.08
N SER A 14 -4.30 7.74 -0.97
CA SER A 14 -3.77 7.78 -2.33
C SER A 14 -2.63 8.80 -2.48
N VAL A 15 -2.74 9.95 -1.82
CA VAL A 15 -1.70 10.99 -1.79
C VAL A 15 -0.47 10.51 -1.01
N LEU A 16 -0.66 9.83 0.12
CA LEU A 16 0.47 9.23 0.85
C LEU A 16 1.20 8.20 -0.03
N PHE A 17 0.45 7.36 -0.75
CA PHE A 17 1.04 6.38 -1.66
C PHE A 17 1.80 7.03 -2.82
N SER A 18 1.31 8.13 -3.39
CA SER A 18 2.03 8.84 -4.45
C SER A 18 3.31 9.49 -3.92
N LEU A 19 3.30 10.08 -2.72
CA LEU A 19 4.48 10.66 -2.10
C LEU A 19 5.58 9.60 -1.84
N ILE A 20 5.20 8.45 -1.27
CA ILE A 20 6.13 7.33 -1.04
C ILE A 20 6.71 6.85 -2.38
N SER A 21 5.87 6.72 -3.40
CA SER A 21 6.29 6.26 -4.73
C SER A 21 7.28 7.22 -5.39
N ILE A 22 7.05 8.53 -5.28
CA ILE A 22 7.97 9.57 -5.78
C ILE A 22 9.30 9.50 -5.03
N ALA A 23 9.27 9.35 -3.71
CA ALA A 23 10.49 9.20 -2.91
C ALA A 23 11.31 7.97 -3.35
N LEU A 24 10.66 6.83 -3.60
CA LEU A 24 11.33 5.61 -4.08
C LEU A 24 11.94 5.81 -5.49
N ILE A 25 11.27 6.55 -6.37
CA ILE A 25 11.82 6.87 -7.70
C ILE A 25 13.06 7.75 -7.57
N ILE A 26 13.02 8.79 -6.73
CA ILE A 26 14.15 9.70 -6.51
C ILE A 26 15.35 8.92 -5.96
N ILE A 27 15.13 8.07 -4.96
CA ILE A 27 16.19 7.23 -4.40
C ILE A 27 16.71 6.25 -5.47
N GLY A 28 15.83 5.64 -6.27
CA GLY A 28 16.21 4.75 -7.37
C GLY A 28 17.06 5.41 -8.47
N PHE A 29 17.05 6.75 -8.59
CA PHE A 29 17.91 7.48 -9.53
C PHE A 29 19.32 7.76 -9.03
N THR A 30 19.59 7.60 -7.73
CA THR A 30 20.94 7.79 -7.20
C THR A 30 21.88 6.66 -7.66
N GLU A 31 23.13 6.98 -7.99
CA GLU A 31 24.08 6.02 -8.60
C GLU A 31 24.28 4.75 -7.77
N GLU A 32 24.17 4.87 -6.45
CA GLU A 32 24.30 3.78 -5.49
C GLU A 32 23.15 2.75 -5.58
N TYR A 33 21.99 3.14 -6.13
CA TYR A 33 20.77 2.31 -6.20
C TYR A 33 20.23 2.12 -7.62
N ARG A 34 20.99 2.50 -8.65
CA ARG A 34 20.55 2.51 -10.06
C ARG A 34 20.18 1.13 -10.62
N SER A 35 20.69 0.05 -10.01
CA SER A 35 20.36 -1.35 -10.32
C SER A 35 19.37 -1.99 -9.34
N SER A 36 18.85 -1.22 -8.38
CA SER A 36 17.90 -1.71 -7.39
C SER A 36 16.46 -1.70 -7.92
N SER A 37 15.63 -2.59 -7.38
CA SER A 37 14.18 -2.66 -7.66
C SER A 37 13.38 -1.45 -7.13
N LEU A 38 14.05 -0.45 -6.55
CA LEU A 38 13.42 0.78 -6.06
C LEU A 38 12.71 1.56 -7.14
N PHE A 39 13.36 1.71 -8.29
CA PHE A 39 12.83 2.50 -9.39
C PHE A 39 11.56 1.86 -9.95
N SER A 40 11.57 0.54 -10.19
CA SER A 40 10.39 -0.19 -10.66
C SER A 40 9.29 -0.26 -9.60
N GLY A 41 9.65 -0.42 -8.32
CA GLY A 41 8.71 -0.37 -7.20
C GLY A 41 8.03 0.99 -7.06
N GLY A 42 8.78 2.08 -7.21
CA GLY A 42 8.26 3.44 -7.21
C GLY A 42 7.34 3.72 -8.41
N LEU A 43 7.69 3.28 -9.62
CA LEU A 43 6.81 3.39 -10.78
C LEU A 43 5.50 2.60 -10.61
N GLY A 44 5.59 1.37 -10.08
CA GLY A 44 4.42 0.54 -9.77
C GLY A 44 3.52 1.19 -8.70
N GLY A 45 4.11 1.73 -7.64
CA GLY A 45 3.39 2.48 -6.61
C GLY A 45 2.69 3.73 -7.16
N LEU A 46 3.36 4.46 -8.08
CA LEU A 46 2.77 5.61 -8.75
C LEU A 46 1.56 5.21 -9.59
N ALA A 47 1.69 4.16 -10.42
CA ALA A 47 0.59 3.67 -11.25
C ALA A 47 -0.64 3.28 -10.42
N VAL A 48 -0.41 2.59 -9.30
CA VAL A 48 -1.46 2.22 -8.35
C VAL A 48 -2.10 3.45 -7.70
N SER A 49 -1.30 4.44 -7.29
CA SER A 49 -1.82 5.68 -6.68
C SER A 49 -2.69 6.48 -7.65
N LEU A 50 -2.32 6.53 -8.94
CA LEU A 50 -3.12 7.19 -9.98
C LEU A 50 -4.42 6.42 -10.25
N TRP A 51 -4.37 5.09 -10.25
CA TRP A 51 -5.57 4.27 -10.38
C TRP A 51 -6.54 4.46 -9.21
N MET A 52 -6.02 4.56 -7.97
CA MET A 52 -6.82 4.89 -6.79
C MET A 52 -7.47 6.27 -6.89
N LEU A 53 -6.73 7.31 -7.32
CA LEU A 53 -7.29 8.64 -7.56
C LEU A 53 -8.41 8.62 -8.61
N ARG A 54 -8.20 7.89 -9.72
CA ARG A 54 -9.23 7.73 -10.75
C ARG A 54 -10.48 7.03 -10.20
N SER A 55 -10.31 5.99 -9.38
CA SER A 55 -11.42 5.30 -8.73
C SER A 55 -12.21 6.25 -7.82
N VAL A 56 -11.53 7.04 -6.99
CA VAL A 56 -12.18 8.03 -6.12
C VAL A 56 -12.91 9.10 -6.93
N TRP A 57 -12.32 9.58 -8.03
CA TRP A 57 -12.97 10.56 -8.89
C TRP A 57 -14.26 10.02 -9.53
N THR A 58 -14.27 8.73 -9.87
CA THR A 58 -15.44 8.02 -10.42
C THR A 58 -16.52 7.75 -9.36
N ILE A 59 -16.14 7.63 -8.08
CA ILE A 59 -17.06 7.47 -6.94
C ILE A 59 -17.62 8.83 -6.49
N ARG A 60 -16.82 9.89 -6.46
CA ARG A 60 -17.36 11.26 -6.65
C ARG A 60 -18.08 11.26 -8.02
N ASN A 61 -18.73 12.27 -8.54
CA ASN A 61 -19.45 12.18 -9.85
C ASN A 61 -20.63 11.16 -9.98
N SER A 62 -20.51 9.86 -9.68
CA SER A 62 -21.61 8.87 -9.77
C SER A 62 -22.28 8.63 -8.42
N GLN A 63 -23.59 8.86 -8.30
CA GLN A 63 -24.34 8.62 -7.06
C GLN A 63 -24.47 7.12 -6.73
N VAL A 64 -24.75 6.28 -7.72
CA VAL A 64 -24.85 4.82 -7.57
C VAL A 64 -23.59 4.23 -6.95
N LYS A 65 -22.41 4.62 -7.44
CA LYS A 65 -21.12 4.14 -6.90
C LYS A 65 -20.81 4.63 -5.49
N ARG A 66 -21.42 5.75 -5.04
CA ARG A 66 -21.28 6.19 -3.64
C ARG A 66 -22.13 5.37 -2.71
N GLU A 67 -23.37 5.10 -3.11
CA GLU A 67 -24.29 4.28 -2.32
C GLU A 67 -23.74 2.86 -2.18
N GLU A 68 -23.25 2.25 -3.27
CA GLU A 68 -22.53 0.97 -3.22
C GLU A 68 -21.32 1.00 -2.27
N LEU A 69 -20.52 2.08 -2.31
CA LEU A 69 -19.37 2.22 -1.43
C LEU A 69 -19.79 2.30 0.04
N ILE A 70 -20.81 3.10 0.37
CA ILE A 70 -21.29 3.25 1.74
C ILE A 70 -21.78 1.91 2.26
N ILE A 71 -22.63 1.21 1.50
CA ILE A 71 -23.15 -0.11 1.87
C ILE A 71 -21.98 -1.06 2.13
N SER A 72 -21.00 -1.11 1.23
CA SER A 72 -19.83 -1.98 1.39
C SER A 72 -18.99 -1.70 2.63
N GLU A 73 -18.85 -0.43 3.05
CA GLU A 73 -18.06 -0.06 4.23
C GLU A 73 -18.85 -0.14 5.54
N THR A 74 -20.19 -0.13 5.48
CA THR A 74 -21.05 -0.29 6.67
C THR A 74 -21.50 -1.72 6.91
N ASP A 75 -21.32 -2.63 5.95
CA ASP A 75 -21.64 -4.04 6.11
C ASP A 75 -20.76 -4.68 7.20
N GLU A 76 -21.40 -5.20 8.25
CA GLU A 76 -20.73 -5.81 9.39
C GLU A 76 -19.82 -6.96 8.97
N ARG A 77 -20.21 -7.73 7.94
CA ARG A 77 -19.39 -8.83 7.42
C ARG A 77 -18.06 -8.31 6.89
N ASN A 78 -18.10 -7.22 6.12
CA ASN A 78 -16.90 -6.59 5.57
C ASN A 78 -16.03 -5.98 6.66
N ILE A 79 -16.63 -5.42 7.72
CA ILE A 79 -15.89 -4.91 8.88
C ILE A 79 -15.11 -6.03 9.57
N HIS A 80 -15.73 -7.20 9.77
CA HIS A 80 -15.05 -8.35 10.37
C HIS A 80 -13.92 -8.90 9.48
N ILE A 81 -14.16 -9.01 8.18
CA ILE A 81 -13.14 -9.44 7.20
C ILE A 81 -11.98 -8.44 7.17
N TYR A 82 -12.27 -7.15 7.18
CA TYR A 82 -11.28 -6.09 7.22
C TYR A 82 -10.39 -6.16 8.46
N ARG A 83 -10.98 -6.34 9.65
CA ARG A 83 -10.21 -6.48 10.89
C ARG A 83 -9.28 -7.70 10.85
N ARG A 84 -9.78 -8.83 10.34
CA ARG A 84 -8.98 -10.06 10.24
C ARG A 84 -7.87 -9.95 9.22
N SER A 85 -8.14 -9.36 8.06
CA SER A 85 -7.14 -9.15 7.02
C SER A 85 -6.08 -8.13 7.45
N ALA A 86 -6.48 -7.06 8.15
CA ALA A 86 -5.54 -6.10 8.75
C ALA A 86 -4.63 -6.75 9.78
N ALA A 87 -5.16 -7.62 10.66
CA ALA A 87 -4.35 -8.36 11.62
C ALA A 87 -3.33 -9.28 10.94
N LEU A 88 -3.74 -10.01 9.89
CA LEU A 88 -2.83 -10.86 9.11
C LEU A 88 -1.76 -10.04 8.38
N ALA A 89 -2.13 -8.92 7.77
CA ALA A 89 -1.19 -8.01 7.11
C ALA A 89 -0.17 -7.44 8.12
N PHE A 90 -0.62 -7.11 9.33
CA PHE A 90 0.26 -6.65 10.40
C PHE A 90 1.25 -7.73 10.85
N ILE A 91 0.79 -8.96 11.08
CA ILE A 91 1.67 -10.09 11.42
C ILE A 91 2.69 -10.35 10.30
N ALA A 92 2.24 -10.38 9.05
CA ALA A 92 3.12 -10.53 7.89
C ALA A 92 4.17 -9.40 7.81
N SER A 93 3.77 -8.16 8.13
CA SER A 93 4.69 -7.03 8.17
C SER A 93 5.78 -7.23 9.23
N ILE A 94 5.42 -7.64 10.46
CA ILE A 94 6.37 -7.90 11.54
C ILE A 94 7.36 -9.00 11.15
N ILE A 95 6.87 -10.12 10.62
CA ILE A 95 7.71 -11.24 10.21
C ILE A 95 8.70 -10.77 9.15
N SER A 96 8.23 -10.04 8.13
CA SER A 96 9.14 -9.50 7.12
C SER A 96 10.19 -8.61 7.77
N THR A 97 9.81 -7.66 8.65
CA THR A 97 10.72 -6.69 9.29
C THR A 97 11.80 -7.40 10.07
N PHE A 98 11.41 -8.43 10.80
CA PHE A 98 12.32 -9.27 11.55
C PHE A 98 13.32 -9.97 10.62
N THR A 99 12.85 -10.58 9.54
CA THR A 99 13.71 -11.24 8.55
C THR A 99 14.70 -10.26 7.90
N ALA A 100 14.25 -9.08 7.47
CA ALA A 100 15.18 -8.11 6.87
C ALA A 100 16.15 -7.52 7.89
N SER A 101 15.76 -7.39 9.16
CA SER A 101 16.66 -6.94 10.22
C SER A 101 17.77 -7.96 10.48
N ILE A 102 17.44 -9.26 10.47
CA ILE A 102 18.45 -10.33 10.56
C ILE A 102 19.38 -10.31 9.35
N LEU A 103 18.83 -10.19 8.14
CA LEU A 103 19.64 -10.11 6.91
C LEU A 103 20.55 -8.87 6.92
N ALA A 104 20.02 -7.71 7.35
CA ALA A 104 20.81 -6.49 7.51
C ALA A 104 21.93 -6.64 8.55
N ALA A 105 21.70 -7.39 9.64
CA ALA A 105 22.73 -7.66 10.64
C ALA A 105 23.83 -8.60 10.11
N LEU A 106 23.51 -9.51 9.19
CA LEU A 106 24.45 -10.49 8.62
C LEU A 106 25.30 -9.94 7.47
N PHE A 107 24.82 -8.92 6.74
CA PHE A 107 25.50 -8.38 5.56
C PHE A 107 26.01 -6.94 5.77
N HIS A 108 27.16 -6.59 5.18
CA HIS A 108 27.81 -5.26 5.33
C HIS A 108 26.95 -4.09 4.81
N LYS A 109 27.34 -2.85 5.18
CA LYS A 109 26.58 -1.58 4.99
C LYS A 109 25.84 -1.40 3.66
N ASN A 110 26.41 -1.80 2.52
CA ASN A 110 25.74 -1.65 1.21
C ASN A 110 24.51 -2.55 1.03
N THR A 111 24.45 -3.69 1.71
CA THR A 111 23.36 -4.67 1.56
C THR A 111 22.20 -4.41 2.52
N ILE A 112 22.43 -3.61 3.58
CA ILE A 112 21.41 -3.20 4.56
C ILE A 112 20.33 -2.37 3.88
N SER A 113 20.72 -1.40 3.05
CA SER A 113 19.77 -0.56 2.33
C SER A 113 18.91 -1.38 1.36
N THR A 114 19.52 -2.29 0.60
CA THR A 114 18.79 -3.21 -0.29
C THR A 114 17.81 -4.10 0.47
N CYS A 115 18.18 -4.59 1.67
CA CYS A 115 17.27 -5.36 2.52
C CYS A 115 16.09 -4.52 3.03
N LEU A 116 16.33 -3.30 3.50
CA LEU A 116 15.27 -2.38 3.96
C LEU A 116 14.30 -2.01 2.82
N VAL A 117 14.81 -1.90 1.60
CA VAL A 117 14.03 -1.63 0.41
C VAL A 117 13.14 -2.82 0.03
N ILE A 118 13.71 -4.02 -0.02
CA ILE A 118 12.96 -5.25 -0.30
C ILE A 118 11.87 -5.43 0.76
N LEU A 119 12.20 -5.14 2.02
CA LEU A 119 11.25 -5.14 3.12
C LEU A 119 10.07 -4.20 2.86
N LEU A 120 10.37 -2.94 2.53
CA LEU A 120 9.36 -1.91 2.29
C LEU A 120 8.47 -2.30 1.10
N GLY A 121 9.06 -2.90 0.06
CA GLY A 121 8.33 -3.50 -1.06
C GLY A 121 7.40 -4.64 -0.64
N ILE A 122 7.88 -5.60 0.16
CA ILE A 122 7.08 -6.73 0.68
C ILE A 122 5.93 -6.22 1.55
N GLN A 123 6.16 -5.21 2.39
CA GLN A 123 5.13 -4.62 3.25
C GLN A 123 4.05 -3.92 2.44
N ILE A 124 4.43 -3.10 1.44
CA ILE A 124 3.49 -2.44 0.55
C ILE A 124 2.67 -3.48 -0.24
N LEU A 125 3.33 -4.52 -0.75
CA LEU A 125 2.69 -5.56 -1.56
C LEU A 125 1.76 -6.44 -0.72
N SER A 126 2.17 -6.79 0.51
CA SER A 126 1.33 -7.47 1.50
C SER A 126 0.09 -6.63 1.82
N TYR A 127 0.27 -5.35 2.16
CA TYR A 127 -0.85 -4.43 2.39
C TYR A 127 -1.79 -4.38 1.18
N PHE A 128 -1.26 -4.35 -0.04
CA PHE A 128 -2.07 -4.32 -1.25
C PHE A 128 -2.85 -5.63 -1.49
N ILE A 129 -2.22 -6.79 -1.34
CA ILE A 129 -2.88 -8.10 -1.49
C ILE A 129 -4.01 -8.26 -0.46
N PHE A 130 -3.71 -8.00 0.82
CA PHE A 130 -4.71 -8.15 1.88
C PHE A 130 -5.87 -7.16 1.73
N ARG A 131 -5.57 -5.91 1.34
CA ARG A 131 -6.59 -4.87 1.21
C ARG A 131 -7.41 -4.96 -0.07
N MET A 132 -6.80 -5.29 -1.21
CA MET A 132 -7.49 -5.28 -2.50
C MET A 132 -8.06 -6.64 -2.88
N PHE A 133 -7.35 -7.73 -2.58
CA PHE A 133 -7.66 -9.03 -3.15
C PHE A 133 -8.44 -9.91 -2.17
N ILE A 134 -8.00 -9.99 -0.92
CA ILE A 134 -8.63 -10.84 0.09
C ILE A 134 -9.91 -10.20 0.62
N ALA A 135 -9.93 -8.87 0.83
CA ALA A 135 -11.13 -8.16 1.30
C ALA A 135 -12.27 -8.08 0.26
N ARG A 136 -12.03 -8.41 -1.02
CA ARG A 136 -13.07 -8.45 -2.08
C ARG A 136 -13.61 -9.85 -2.37
N LYS A 137 -12.94 -10.92 -1.92
CA LYS A 137 -13.27 -12.31 -2.29
C LYS A 137 -13.89 -13.14 -1.15
N LEU A 138 -13.93 -12.60 0.07
CA LEU A 138 -14.60 -13.17 1.25
C LEU A 138 -15.83 -12.32 1.56
#